data_AF-A0A974D8I5-F1
#
_entry.id   AF-A0A974D8I5-F1
#
_cell.length_a   1.000
_cell.length_b   1.000
_cell.length_c   1.000
_cell.angle_alpha   90.00
_cell.angle_beta   90.00
_cell.angle_gamma   90.00
#
_symmetry.space_group_name_H-M   'P 1'
#
loop_
_entity.id
_entity.type
_entity.pdbx_description
1 polymer ?
#
loop_
_entity_poly.entity_id
_entity_poly.type
_entity_poly.pdbx_seq_one_letter_code
_entity_poly.pdbx_strand_id
1 'polypeptide(L)'
;ETLRHPANGTPVKLNHFATCDTSYVIYMLKCPCGLAYIGQTIRAVKTRIKEHKGSIRNFKKGAANDTTVSRHFNVANHNQSQLRWAILEVVNPMQRGGNLRKKLSQREAYWIKKLDTLYPKDNRITEPKIVTLYVQLV
;
A
#
# COMPACT_ATOMS: atom_id res chain seq x y z
N GLU A 1 -17.10 1.22 -4.46
CA GLU A 1 -16.14 2.33 -4.57
C GLU A 1 -15.21 2.05 -5.76
N THR A 2 -14.99 3.02 -6.64
CA THR A 2 -14.19 2.82 -7.86
C THR A 2 -12.82 3.48 -7.66
N LEU A 3 -11.78 2.66 -7.51
CA LEU A 3 -10.42 3.14 -7.44
C LEU A 3 -9.98 3.59 -8.83
N ARG A 4 -9.54 4.84 -9.01
CA ARG A 4 -9.01 5.29 -10.30
C ARG A 4 -7.51 5.02 -10.35
N HIS A 5 -7.05 4.47 -11.45
CA HIS A 5 -5.64 4.21 -11.67
C HIS A 5 -4.85 5.54 -11.61
N PRO A 6 -3.72 5.60 -10.87
CA PRO A 6 -2.99 6.85 -10.64
C PRO A 6 -2.52 7.56 -11.93
N ALA A 7 -2.06 6.81 -12.93
CA ALA A 7 -1.48 7.39 -14.16
C ALA A 7 -2.48 7.81 -15.25
N ASN A 8 -3.48 6.97 -15.56
CA ASN A 8 -4.38 7.17 -16.71
C ASN A 8 -5.86 7.41 -16.29
N GLY A 9 -6.15 7.41 -14.99
CA GLY A 9 -7.50 7.61 -14.47
C GLY A 9 -8.48 6.45 -14.73
N THR A 10 -8.02 5.37 -15.37
CA THR A 10 -8.87 4.22 -15.70
C THR A 10 -9.48 3.62 -14.44
N PRO A 11 -10.80 3.41 -14.39
CA PRO A 11 -11.45 2.84 -13.23
C PRO A 11 -11.00 1.38 -13.01
N VAL A 12 -10.36 1.14 -11.88
CA VAL A 12 -10.05 -0.18 -11.33
C VAL A 12 -11.29 -0.65 -10.58
N LYS A 13 -11.98 -1.65 -11.14
CA LYS A 13 -13.10 -2.32 -10.47
C LYS A 13 -12.57 -3.17 -9.32
N LEU A 14 -13.05 -2.86 -8.11
CA LEU A 14 -12.83 -3.66 -6.91
C LEU A 14 -14.06 -4.56 -6.73
N ASN A 15 -13.91 -5.86 -7.00
CA ASN A 15 -15.03 -6.81 -7.05
C ASN A 15 -15.21 -7.61 -5.76
N HIS A 16 -14.77 -7.07 -4.62
CA HIS A 16 -14.79 -7.78 -3.34
C HIS A 16 -15.51 -6.96 -2.29
N PHE A 17 -16.42 -7.62 -1.56
CA PHE A 17 -16.96 -7.08 -0.31
C PHE A 17 -15.89 -7.27 0.77
N ALA A 18 -15.47 -6.17 1.38
CA ALA A 18 -14.49 -6.19 2.45
C ALA A 18 -14.86 -5.13 3.50
N THR A 19 -14.64 -5.48 4.75
CA THR A 19 -14.86 -4.62 5.91
C THR A 19 -13.52 -4.28 6.55
N CYS A 20 -13.53 -3.43 7.58
CA CYS A 20 -12.31 -3.09 8.31
C CYS A 20 -11.70 -4.29 9.07
N ASP A 21 -12.46 -5.38 9.23
CA ASP A 21 -12.05 -6.61 9.90
C ASP A 21 -11.48 -7.67 8.94
N THR A 22 -11.57 -7.44 7.62
CA THR A 22 -11.07 -8.38 6.63
C THR A 22 -9.57 -8.58 6.78
N SER A 23 -9.16 -9.85 6.74
CA SER A 23 -7.78 -10.32 6.85
C SER A 23 -7.31 -10.91 5.51
N TYR A 24 -6.01 -11.16 5.37
CA TYR A 24 -5.38 -11.64 4.12
C TYR A 24 -5.67 -10.73 2.92
N VAL A 25 -5.41 -9.44 3.09
CA VAL A 25 -5.72 -8.43 2.06
C VAL A 25 -4.46 -7.79 1.49
N ILE A 26 -4.58 -7.37 0.23
CA ILE A 26 -3.71 -6.36 -0.39
C ILE A 26 -4.42 -5.02 -0.26
N TYR A 27 -3.74 -4.03 0.29
CA TYR A 27 -4.26 -2.69 0.51
C TYR A 27 -3.36 -1.63 -0.12
N MET A 28 -3.96 -0.47 -0.36
CA MET A 28 -3.29 0.73 -0.82
C MET A 28 -3.42 1.82 0.25
N LEU A 29 -2.33 2.53 0.49
CA LEU A 29 -2.29 3.80 1.20
C LEU A 29 -2.05 4.91 0.20
N LYS A 30 -2.83 5.98 0.25
CA LYS A 30 -2.74 7.13 -0.66
C LYS A 30 -2.40 8.40 0.11
N CYS A 31 -1.36 9.06 -0.37
CA CYS A 31 -0.93 10.39 0.05
C CYS A 31 -1.79 11.48 -0.64
N PRO A 32 -2.06 12.63 0.00
CA PRO A 32 -2.65 13.78 -0.68
C PRO A 32 -1.80 14.28 -1.87
N CYS A 33 -0.49 14.07 -1.84
CA CYS A 33 0.46 14.37 -2.91
C CYS A 33 0.37 13.45 -4.13
N GLY A 34 -0.58 12.51 -4.17
CA GLY A 34 -0.80 11.60 -5.29
C GLY A 34 0.01 10.30 -5.26
N LEU A 35 1.04 10.21 -4.39
CA LEU A 35 1.81 8.98 -4.21
C LEU A 35 0.99 7.90 -3.48
N ALA A 36 1.29 6.65 -3.78
CA ALA A 36 0.63 5.50 -3.16
C ALA A 36 1.65 4.46 -2.67
N TYR A 37 1.30 3.77 -1.59
CA TYR A 37 2.04 2.62 -1.08
C TYR A 37 1.12 1.40 -1.14
N ILE A 38 1.63 0.30 -1.69
CA ILE A 38 0.94 -0.97 -1.75
C ILE A 38 1.54 -1.88 -0.67
N GLY A 39 0.67 -2.52 0.11
CA GLY A 39 1.09 -3.42 1.16
C GLY A 39 0.14 -4.61 1.30
N GLN A 40 0.64 -5.66 1.94
CA GLN A 40 -0.16 -6.82 2.34
C GLN A 40 -0.31 -6.94 3.85
N THR A 41 -1.38 -7.60 4.31
CA THR A 41 -1.54 -7.98 5.72
C THR A 41 -2.28 -9.30 5.86
N ILE A 42 -1.78 -10.17 6.75
CA ILE A 42 -2.49 -11.39 7.18
C ILE A 42 -3.48 -11.11 8.31
N ARG A 43 -3.31 -10.00 9.03
CA ARG A 43 -4.19 -9.56 10.12
C ARG A 43 -5.29 -8.66 9.57
N ALA A 44 -6.29 -8.39 10.41
CA ALA A 44 -7.36 -7.43 10.12
C ALA A 44 -6.79 -6.08 9.63
N VAL A 45 -7.30 -5.60 8.50
CA VAL A 45 -6.77 -4.39 7.85
C VAL A 45 -6.83 -3.16 8.76
N LYS A 46 -7.88 -3.01 9.60
CA LYS A 46 -7.99 -1.90 10.56
C LYS A 46 -6.79 -1.79 11.48
N THR A 47 -6.26 -2.92 11.94
CA THR A 47 -5.10 -2.98 12.83
C THR A 47 -3.87 -2.45 12.10
N ARG A 48 -3.65 -2.90 10.86
CA ARG A 48 -2.53 -2.46 10.05
C ARG A 48 -2.60 -0.97 9.70
N ILE A 49 -3.78 -0.45 9.38
CA ILE A 49 -3.99 0.98 9.12
C ILE A 49 -3.73 1.82 10.38
N LYS A 50 -4.17 1.35 11.56
CA LYS A 50 -3.91 2.03 12.83
C LYS A 50 -2.42 2.12 13.14
N GLU A 51 -1.67 1.04 12.89
CA GLU A 51 -0.20 1.03 13.03
C GLU A 51 0.46 2.08 12.13
N HIS A 52 0.12 2.11 10.83
CA HIS A 52 0.65 3.11 9.90
C HIS A 52 0.34 4.54 10.35
N LYS A 53 -0.89 4.82 10.79
CA LYS A 53 -1.26 6.13 11.33
C LYS A 53 -0.47 6.48 12.60
N GLY A 54 -0.24 5.50 13.47
CA GLY A 54 0.60 5.65 14.66
C GLY A 54 2.06 5.99 14.31
N SER A 55 2.63 5.28 13.32
CA SER A 55 3.99 5.53 12.84
C SER A 55 4.14 6.92 12.23
N ILE A 56 3.17 7.38 11.43
CA ILE A 56 3.15 8.74 10.88
C ILE A 56 3.08 9.78 12.01
N ARG A 57 2.14 9.61 12.95
CA ARG A 57 1.92 10.60 14.03
C ARG A 57 3.13 10.78 14.93
N ASN A 58 3.80 9.67 15.25
CA ASN A 58 4.88 9.64 16.24
C ASN A 58 6.26 9.51 15.60
N PHE A 59 6.41 9.85 14.32
CA PHE A 59 7.61 9.57 13.53
C PHE A 59 8.88 10.13 14.20
N LYS A 60 9.91 9.29 14.28
CA LYS A 60 11.26 9.67 14.68
C LYS A 60 12.26 8.95 13.77
N LYS A 61 13.20 9.69 13.19
CA LYS A 61 14.23 9.11 12.32
C LYS A 61 15.07 8.09 13.10
N GLY A 62 15.26 6.90 12.54
CA GLY A 62 16.01 5.81 13.16
C GLY A 62 15.29 5.03 14.27
N ALA A 63 14.02 5.37 14.59
CA ALA A 63 13.23 4.61 15.55
C ALA A 63 12.52 3.41 14.88
N ALA A 64 11.95 2.51 15.69
CA ALA A 64 11.20 1.34 15.19
C ALA A 64 9.99 1.70 14.30
N ASN A 65 9.49 2.93 14.38
CA ASN A 65 8.41 3.45 13.54
C ASN A 65 8.89 4.22 12.30
N ASP A 66 10.19 4.19 11.99
CA ASP A 66 10.77 4.76 10.77
C ASP A 66 10.47 3.87 9.55
N THR A 67 9.20 3.88 9.15
CA THR A 67 8.73 3.24 7.93
C THR A 67 8.84 4.18 6.72
N THR A 68 8.86 3.63 5.51
CA THR A 68 8.83 4.43 4.27
C THR A 68 7.65 5.41 4.23
N VAL A 69 6.47 4.97 4.68
CA VAL A 69 5.25 5.78 4.70
C VAL A 69 5.39 6.93 5.69
N SER A 70 5.78 6.66 6.93
CA SER A 70 5.94 7.70 7.97
C SER A 70 7.06 8.68 7.64
N ARG A 71 8.17 8.20 7.08
CA ARG A 71 9.27 9.04 6.61
C ARG A 71 8.82 9.97 5.49
N HIS A 72 8.10 9.45 4.51
CA HIS A 72 7.54 10.26 3.43
C HIS A 72 6.58 11.33 3.96
N PHE A 73 5.65 10.97 4.85
CA PHE A 73 4.71 11.92 5.43
C PHE A 73 5.43 13.02 6.22
N ASN A 74 6.49 12.68 6.95
CA ASN A 74 7.30 13.67 7.64
C ASN A 74 8.02 14.62 6.67
N VAL A 75 8.68 14.10 5.63
CA VAL A 75 9.42 14.92 4.64
C VAL A 75 8.46 15.80 3.83
N ALA A 76 7.30 15.29 3.46
CA ALA A 76 6.29 16.02 2.69
C ALA A 76 5.43 16.97 3.55
N ASN A 77 5.72 17.09 4.86
CA ASN A 77 4.92 17.85 5.82
C ASN A 77 3.42 17.48 5.76
N HIS A 78 3.13 16.19 5.75
CA HIS A 78 1.79 15.62 5.74
C HIS A 78 1.49 14.94 7.08
N ASN A 79 0.21 14.87 7.42
CA ASN A 79 -0.25 14.29 8.67
C ASN A 79 -1.08 13.02 8.45
N GLN A 80 -1.21 12.21 9.51
CA GLN A 80 -1.93 10.94 9.46
C GLN A 80 -3.43 11.05 9.10
N SER A 81 -4.05 12.22 9.32
CA SER A 81 -5.47 12.45 8.97
C SER A 81 -5.70 12.60 7.46
N GLN A 82 -4.65 12.99 6.72
CA GLN A 82 -4.66 13.10 5.26
C GLN A 82 -4.46 11.75 4.58
N LEU A 83 -4.00 10.72 5.32
CA LEU A 83 -3.84 9.37 4.80
C LEU A 83 -5.21 8.80 4.39
N ARG A 84 -5.33 8.43 3.12
CA ARG A 84 -6.46 7.65 2.59
C ARG A 84 -6.02 6.22 2.36
N TRP A 85 -6.95 5.28 2.40
CA TRP A 85 -6.63 3.87 2.19
C TRP A 85 -7.80 3.14 1.51
N ALA A 86 -7.48 2.07 0.81
CA ALA A 86 -8.45 1.21 0.15
C ALA A 86 -7.95 -0.24 0.14
N ILE A 87 -8.89 -1.19 0.09
CA ILE A 87 -8.58 -2.61 -0.12
C ILE A 87 -8.58 -2.88 -1.61
N LEU A 88 -7.47 -3.43 -2.13
CA LEU A 88 -7.33 -3.77 -3.53
C LEU A 88 -7.84 -5.18 -3.81
N GLU A 89 -7.55 -6.12 -2.91
CA GLU A 89 -7.91 -7.52 -3.06
C GLU A 89 -7.98 -8.24 -1.73
N VAL A 90 -8.95 -9.15 -1.61
CA VAL A 90 -9.03 -10.13 -0.53
C VAL A 90 -8.50 -11.46 -1.08
N VAL A 91 -7.41 -11.95 -0.52
CA VAL A 91 -6.73 -13.16 -1.00
C VAL A 91 -7.25 -14.36 -0.22
N ASN A 92 -8.12 -15.13 -0.87
CA ASN A 92 -8.68 -16.33 -0.26
C ASN A 92 -7.63 -17.46 -0.16
N PRO A 93 -7.64 -18.23 0.96
CA PRO A 93 -6.85 -19.45 1.10
C PRO A 93 -7.20 -20.46 -0.01
N MET A 94 -6.19 -21.21 -0.47
CA MET A 94 -6.38 -22.24 -1.49
C MET A 94 -7.03 -23.48 -0.84
N GLN A 95 -8.09 -24.01 -1.46
CA GLN A 95 -8.82 -25.17 -0.92
C GLN A 95 -8.01 -26.48 -0.86
N ARG A 96 -6.94 -26.61 -1.66
CA ARG A 96 -6.16 -27.86 -1.80
C ARG A 96 -4.78 -27.83 -1.11
N GLY A 97 -4.61 -26.93 -0.14
CA GLY A 97 -3.30 -26.69 0.46
C GLY A 97 -2.40 -25.86 -0.47
N GLY A 98 -1.69 -24.90 0.11
CA GLY A 98 -0.82 -23.99 -0.63
C GLY A 98 -0.27 -22.91 0.30
N ASN A 99 0.91 -22.38 -0.02
CA ASN A 99 1.52 -21.35 0.81
C ASN A 99 0.81 -20.00 0.56
N LEU A 100 -0.13 -19.66 1.44
CA LEU A 100 -0.91 -18.42 1.36
C LEU A 100 -0.04 -17.17 1.43
N ARG A 101 1.09 -17.22 2.17
CA ARG A 101 2.05 -16.10 2.21
C ARG A 101 2.68 -15.87 0.84
N LYS A 102 3.09 -16.95 0.16
CA LYS A 102 3.61 -16.87 -1.21
C LYS A 102 2.56 -16.28 -2.17
N LYS A 103 1.31 -16.71 -2.05
CA LYS A 103 0.21 -16.15 -2.84
C LYS A 103 0.00 -14.66 -2.57
N LEU A 104 -0.05 -14.25 -1.31
CA LEU A 104 -0.14 -12.85 -0.91
C LEU A 104 0.98 -12.02 -1.54
N SER A 105 2.24 -12.46 -1.44
CA SER A 105 3.38 -11.75 -2.03
C SER A 105 3.30 -11.65 -3.55
N GLN A 106 2.80 -12.69 -4.24
CA GLN A 106 2.56 -12.63 -5.68
C GLN A 106 1.46 -11.63 -6.04
N ARG A 107 0.39 -11.56 -5.24
CA ARG A 107 -0.70 -10.58 -5.46
C ARG A 107 -0.26 -9.16 -5.15
N GLU A 108 0.54 -8.94 -4.11
CA GLU A 108 1.17 -7.66 -3.81
C GLU A 108 2.02 -7.18 -5.01
N ALA A 109 2.92 -8.04 -5.52
CA ALA A 109 3.73 -7.72 -6.69
C ALA A 109 2.89 -7.44 -7.95
N TYR A 110 1.81 -8.20 -8.15
CA TYR A 110 0.85 -7.94 -9.22
C TYR A 110 0.21 -6.56 -9.10
N TRP A 111 -0.23 -6.16 -7.91
CA TRP A 111 -0.86 -4.86 -7.68
C TRP A 111 0.12 -3.70 -7.78
N ILE A 112 1.36 -3.87 -7.29
CA ILE A 112 2.45 -2.92 -7.53
C ILE A 112 2.59 -2.72 -9.04
N LYS A 113 2.82 -3.79 -9.80
CA LYS A 113 2.98 -3.71 -11.26
C LYS A 113 1.75 -3.08 -11.94
N LYS A 114 0.54 -3.49 -11.56
CA LYS A 114 -0.72 -3.04 -12.18
C LYS A 114 -1.02 -1.58 -11.91
N LEU A 115 -0.65 -1.05 -10.76
CA LEU A 115 -0.84 0.36 -10.43
C LEU A 115 0.37 1.22 -10.88
N ASP A 116 1.47 0.56 -11.23
CA ASP A 116 2.73 1.13 -11.73
C ASP A 116 2.92 0.98 -13.25
N THR A 117 1.92 0.51 -14.00
CA THR A 117 2.12 0.13 -15.41
C THR A 117 2.27 1.28 -16.42
N LEU A 118 2.26 2.56 -16.06
CA LEU A 118 2.51 3.65 -17.03
C LEU A 118 3.08 4.91 -16.36
N TYR A 119 4.40 5.01 -16.17
CA TYR A 119 5.04 6.33 -16.23
C TYR A 119 5.56 6.56 -17.66
N PRO A 120 5.23 7.67 -18.32
CA PRO A 120 6.20 8.26 -19.22
C PRO A 120 7.39 8.70 -18.36
N LYS A 121 8.59 8.30 -18.78
CA LYS A 121 9.86 8.72 -18.17
C LYS A 121 9.95 10.24 -18.21
N ASP A 122 9.61 10.93 -17.13
CA ASP A 122 10.01 12.32 -16.97
C ASP A 122 11.38 12.35 -16.28
N ASN A 123 12.42 12.58 -17.07
CA ASN A 123 13.84 12.51 -16.69
C ASN A 123 14.31 13.67 -15.79
N ARG A 124 13.41 14.47 -15.20
CA ARG A 124 13.77 15.69 -14.46
C ARG A 124 13.78 15.56 -12.94
N ILE A 125 13.55 14.36 -12.40
CA ILE A 125 13.56 14.14 -10.96
C ILE A 125 14.49 12.97 -10.66
N THR A 126 15.72 13.29 -10.29
CA THR A 126 16.70 12.37 -9.74
C THR A 126 16.28 11.98 -8.32
N GLU A 127 15.19 11.23 -8.18
CA GLU A 127 14.91 10.36 -7.03
C GLU A 127 13.67 9.52 -7.40
N PRO A 128 13.72 8.18 -7.28
CA PRO A 128 12.62 7.32 -7.68
C PRO A 128 11.38 7.68 -6.84
N LYS A 129 10.36 8.27 -7.49
CA LYS A 129 9.06 8.53 -6.90
C LYS A 129 8.32 7.21 -6.68
N ILE A 130 8.69 6.56 -5.56
CA ILE A 130 8.03 5.47 -4.86
C ILE A 130 7.57 4.31 -5.76
N VAL A 131 8.55 3.56 -6.21
CA VAL A 131 8.43 2.11 -6.42
C VAL A 131 9.76 1.55 -5.92
N THR A 132 9.70 0.52 -5.08
CA THR A 132 10.85 -0.14 -4.44
C THR A 132 11.23 0.42 -3.07
N LEU A 133 10.67 -0.15 -2.00
CA LEU A 133 11.54 -0.88 -1.09
C LEU A 133 11.02 -2.32 -1.06
N TYR A 134 11.67 -3.13 -1.89
CA TYR A 134 11.72 -4.57 -1.76
C TYR A 134 11.85 -4.93 -0.27
N VAL A 135 10.95 -5.79 0.21
CA VAL A 135 11.23 -6.73 1.30
C VAL A 135 11.83 -6.09 2.56
N GLN A 136 11.00 -5.47 3.41
CA GLN A 136 11.37 -5.36 4.83
C GLN A 136 10.99 -6.66 5.56
N LEU A 137 11.92 -7.62 5.41
CA LEU A 137 12.34 -8.67 6.34
C LEU A 137 11.25 -9.58 6.95
N VAL A 138 11.20 -10.81 6.43
CA VAL A 138 11.27 -11.99 7.30
C VAL A 138 12.69 -12.05 7.86
#